data_AF-A0A3B9MZ03-F1
#
_entry.id   AF-A0A3B9MZ03-F1
#
_cell.length_a   1.000
_cell.length_b   1.000
_cell.length_c   1.000
_cell.angle_alpha   90.00
_cell.angle_beta   90.00
_cell.angle_gamma   90.00
#
_symmetry.space_group_name_H-M   'P 1'
#
loop_
_entity.id
_entity.type
_entity.pdbx_description
1 polymer ?
#
loop_
_entity_poly.entity_id
_entity_poly.type
_entity_poly.pdbx_seq_one_letter_code
_entity_poly.pdbx_strand_id
1 'polypeptide(L)'
;MQNITSSKELKEAIQLLEVEQAANGQLFKEEFLITLESLKPIKLIEGTLKEIISSPYVTNNLLGTGVGLAAGYFSKKVVVGGSGNILRKLFGSFLQLGVTNLISQHPGAVKSFGMYVIEQIFSKKEGAQEQSE
;
A
#
# COMPACT_ATOMS: atom_id res chain seq x y z
N MET A 1 -16.85 -39.82 51.94
CA MET A 1 -16.12 -39.06 52.98
C MET A 1 -15.80 -40.03 54.09
N GLN A 2 -14.52 -40.22 54.42
CA GLN A 2 -14.12 -41.03 55.57
C GLN A 2 -14.36 -40.21 56.85
N ASN A 3 -14.90 -40.85 57.90
CA ASN A 3 -15.14 -40.19 59.17
C ASN A 3 -13.80 -40.05 59.91
N ILE A 4 -13.36 -38.81 60.11
CA ILE A 4 -12.09 -38.53 60.79
C ILE A 4 -12.30 -38.75 62.29
N THR A 5 -11.65 -39.77 62.85
CA THR A 5 -11.85 -40.16 64.27
C THR A 5 -10.64 -39.90 65.15
N SER A 6 -9.51 -39.49 64.57
CA SER A 6 -8.25 -39.22 65.27
C SER A 6 -7.57 -37.92 64.79
N SER A 7 -6.86 -37.24 65.69
CA SER A 7 -6.10 -36.01 65.40
C SER A 7 -5.04 -36.20 64.30
N LYS A 8 -4.52 -37.43 64.14
CA LYS A 8 -3.55 -37.77 63.10
C LYS A 8 -4.19 -37.83 61.71
N GLU A 9 -5.36 -38.47 61.60
CA GLU A 9 -6.15 -38.52 60.35
C GLU A 9 -6.59 -37.13 59.92
N LEU A 10 -6.95 -36.26 60.88
CA LEU A 10 -7.31 -34.88 60.59
C LEU A 10 -6.16 -34.11 59.94
N LYS A 11 -4.93 -34.30 60.45
CA LYS A 11 -3.74 -33.62 59.94
C LYS A 11 -3.35 -34.10 58.55
N GLU A 12 -3.48 -35.40 58.29
CA GLU A 12 -3.26 -36.00 56.97
C GLU A 12 -4.31 -35.52 55.95
N ALA A 13 -5.58 -35.45 56.35
CA ALA A 13 -6.65 -34.92 55.51
C ALA A 13 -6.44 -33.42 55.18
N ILE A 14 -5.99 -32.61 56.15
CA ILE A 14 -5.66 -31.20 55.93
C ILE A 14 -4.51 -31.07 54.92
N GLN A 15 -3.42 -31.84 55.08
CA GLN A 15 -2.32 -31.81 54.12
C GLN A 15 -2.75 -32.23 52.71
N LEU A 16 -3.60 -33.24 52.59
CA LEU A 16 -4.13 -33.68 51.29
C LEU A 16 -4.94 -32.54 50.63
N LEU A 17 -5.82 -31.91 51.40
CA LEU A 17 -6.66 -30.80 50.92
C LEU A 17 -5.83 -29.57 50.57
N GLU A 18 -4.76 -29.26 51.30
CA GLU A 18 -3.85 -28.16 50.98
C GLU A 18 -3.11 -28.39 49.65
N VAL A 19 -2.66 -29.62 49.40
CA VAL A 19 -2.02 -29.99 48.13
C VAL A 19 -3.02 -29.90 46.98
N GLU A 20 -4.24 -30.41 47.18
CA GLU A 20 -5.31 -30.33 46.17
C GLU A 20 -5.70 -28.87 45.89
N GLN A 21 -5.84 -28.05 46.93
CA GLN A 21 -6.16 -26.63 46.81
C GLN A 21 -5.05 -25.85 46.10
N ALA A 22 -3.78 -26.17 46.37
CA ALA A 22 -2.65 -25.57 45.68
C ALA A 22 -2.64 -25.92 44.19
N ALA A 23 -2.91 -27.19 43.84
CA ALA A 23 -3.00 -27.65 42.45
C ALA A 23 -4.18 -26.97 41.71
N ASN A 24 -5.36 -26.95 42.32
CA ASN A 24 -6.55 -26.30 41.76
C ASN A 24 -6.35 -24.78 41.60
N GLY A 25 -5.65 -24.14 42.55
CA GLY A 25 -5.32 -22.72 42.48
C GLY A 25 -4.34 -22.37 41.35
N GLN A 26 -3.41 -23.27 41.01
CA GLN A 26 -2.52 -23.09 39.86
C GLN A 26 -3.26 -23.22 38.53
N LEU A 27 -4.07 -24.28 38.37
CA LEU A 27 -4.92 -24.47 37.19
C LEU A 27 -5.85 -23.28 36.96
N PHE A 28 -6.47 -22.77 38.02
CA PHE A 28 -7.35 -21.60 37.91
C PHE A 28 -6.60 -20.35 37.44
N LYS A 29 -5.36 -20.14 37.90
CA LYS A 29 -4.53 -19.00 37.44
C LYS A 29 -4.14 -19.10 35.98
N GLU A 30 -3.83 -20.30 35.50
CA GLU A 30 -3.51 -20.52 34.08
C GLU A 30 -4.72 -20.25 33.19
N GLU A 31 -5.87 -20.82 33.51
CA GLU A 31 -7.12 -20.58 32.78
C GLU A 31 -7.55 -19.11 32.80
N PHE A 32 -7.37 -18.45 33.94
CA PHE A 32 -7.63 -17.02 34.08
C PHE A 32 -6.69 -16.16 33.21
N LEU A 33 -5.39 -16.50 33.15
CA LEU A 33 -4.43 -15.82 32.29
C LEU A 33 -4.75 -16.00 30.81
N ILE A 34 -5.11 -17.22 30.39
CA ILE A 34 -5.51 -17.53 29.02
C ILE A 34 -6.76 -16.73 28.63
N THR A 35 -7.75 -16.66 29.54
CA THR A 35 -8.98 -15.89 29.33
C THR A 35 -8.71 -14.39 29.26
N LEU A 36 -7.85 -13.85 30.14
CA LEU A 36 -7.43 -12.46 30.06
C LEU A 36 -6.66 -12.18 28.77
N GLU A 37 -5.86 -13.12 28.30
CA GLU A 37 -5.10 -12.97 27.07
C GLU A 37 -5.98 -13.03 25.83
N SER A 38 -7.06 -13.83 25.83
CA SER A 38 -8.04 -13.88 24.75
C SER A 38 -8.95 -12.63 24.71
N LEU A 39 -9.21 -12.01 25.86
CA LEU A 39 -9.93 -10.74 25.97
C LEU A 39 -9.09 -9.51 25.58
N LYS A 40 -7.77 -9.67 25.36
CA LYS A 40 -6.93 -8.55 24.90
C LYS A 40 -7.44 -8.08 23.53
N PRO A 41 -7.79 -6.79 23.37
CA PRO A 41 -8.33 -6.25 22.12
C PRO A 41 -7.44 -6.53 20.91
N ILE A 42 -6.12 -6.57 21.13
CA ILE A 42 -5.12 -6.86 20.10
C ILE A 42 -5.32 -8.25 19.49
N LYS A 43 -5.59 -9.28 20.30
CA LYS A 43 -5.81 -10.65 19.80
C LYS A 43 -7.17 -10.79 19.10
N LEU A 44 -8.18 -10.03 19.52
CA LEU A 44 -9.48 -9.97 18.86
C LEU A 44 -9.39 -9.28 17.50
N ILE A 45 -8.64 -8.17 17.40
CA ILE A 45 -8.35 -7.48 16.14
C ILE A 45 -7.53 -8.38 15.21
N GLU A 46 -6.51 -9.08 15.73
CA GLU A 46 -5.71 -10.01 14.93
C GLU A 46 -6.56 -11.17 14.39
N GLY A 47 -7.41 -11.77 15.22
CA GLY A 47 -8.32 -12.84 14.80
C GLY A 47 -9.32 -12.39 13.73
N THR A 48 -9.99 -11.25 13.96
CA THR A 48 -10.96 -10.69 13.00
C THR A 48 -10.30 -10.23 11.71
N LEU A 49 -9.15 -9.55 11.76
CA LEU A 49 -8.41 -9.18 10.55
C LEU A 49 -7.98 -10.42 9.78
N LYS A 50 -7.43 -11.44 10.44
CA LYS A 50 -7.02 -12.68 9.78
C LYS A 50 -8.19 -13.39 9.12
N GLU A 51 -9.36 -13.40 9.74
CA GLU A 51 -10.59 -13.97 9.19
C GLU A 51 -11.12 -13.16 7.99
N ILE A 52 -11.10 -11.82 8.10
CA ILE A 52 -11.49 -10.90 7.02
C ILE A 52 -10.55 -11.04 5.81
N ILE A 53 -9.24 -11.13 6.02
CA ILE A 53 -8.25 -11.25 4.94
C ILE A 53 -8.23 -12.69 4.36
N SER A 54 -8.59 -13.70 5.15
CA SER A 54 -8.67 -15.09 4.65
C SER A 54 -9.88 -15.33 3.75
N SER A 55 -10.86 -14.41 3.72
CA SER A 55 -11.98 -14.46 2.80
C SER A 55 -11.52 -14.14 1.36
N PRO A 56 -11.75 -15.04 0.38
CA PRO A 56 -11.41 -14.81 -1.03
C PRO A 56 -12.13 -13.58 -1.63
N TYR A 57 -13.31 -13.26 -1.11
CA TYR A 57 -14.10 -12.11 -1.57
C TYR A 57 -13.46 -10.79 -1.12
N VAL A 58 -13.05 -10.70 0.14
CA VAL A 58 -12.48 -9.47 0.70
C VAL A 58 -11.09 -9.22 0.16
N THR A 59 -10.25 -10.26 0.04
CA THR A 59 -8.90 -10.09 -0.51
C THR A 59 -8.94 -9.55 -1.95
N ASN A 60 -9.82 -10.07 -2.82
CA ASN A 60 -9.95 -9.53 -4.17
C ASN A 60 -10.43 -8.07 -4.18
N ASN A 61 -11.41 -7.72 -3.34
CA ASN A 61 -11.93 -6.36 -3.27
C ASN A 61 -10.93 -5.36 -2.63
N LEU A 62 -10.17 -5.80 -1.61
CA LEU A 62 -9.18 -4.98 -0.91
C LEU A 62 -7.92 -4.81 -1.76
N LEU A 63 -7.50 -5.83 -2.51
CA LEU A 63 -6.44 -5.70 -3.51
C LEU A 63 -6.86 -4.75 -4.63
N GLY A 64 -8.07 -4.91 -5.18
CA GLY A 64 -8.60 -3.99 -6.19
C GLY A 64 -8.70 -2.55 -5.69
N THR A 65 -9.18 -2.35 -4.47
CA THR A 65 -9.27 -1.02 -3.83
C THR A 65 -7.89 -0.46 -3.52
N GLY A 66 -6.97 -1.26 -2.96
CA GLY A 66 -5.61 -0.83 -2.63
C GLY A 66 -4.80 -0.47 -3.88
N VAL A 67 -4.92 -1.28 -4.94
CA VAL A 67 -4.34 -0.97 -6.25
C VAL A 67 -4.98 0.27 -6.84
N GLY A 68 -6.31 0.41 -6.78
CA GLY A 68 -7.02 1.59 -7.28
C GLY A 68 -6.64 2.88 -6.53
N LEU A 69 -6.45 2.81 -5.21
CA LEU A 69 -5.99 3.93 -4.38
C LEU A 69 -4.52 4.27 -4.65
N ALA A 70 -3.65 3.26 -4.76
CA ALA A 70 -2.25 3.47 -5.10
C ALA A 70 -2.12 4.08 -6.51
N ALA A 71 -2.78 3.48 -7.49
CA ALA A 71 -2.83 3.99 -8.86
C ALA A 71 -3.45 5.38 -8.93
N GLY A 72 -4.53 5.64 -8.19
CA GLY A 72 -5.16 6.96 -8.08
C GLY A 72 -4.25 7.99 -7.42
N TYR A 73 -3.49 7.61 -6.38
CA TYR A 73 -2.51 8.48 -5.72
C TYR A 73 -1.33 8.79 -6.64
N PHE A 74 -0.76 7.78 -7.31
CA PHE A 74 0.30 7.97 -8.30
C PHE A 74 -0.20 8.80 -9.49
N SER A 75 -1.39 8.51 -10.00
CA SER A 75 -2.04 9.28 -11.07
C SER A 75 -2.24 10.73 -10.65
N LYS A 76 -2.79 11.00 -9.46
CA LYS A 76 -2.94 12.36 -8.93
C LYS A 76 -1.59 13.05 -8.75
N LYS A 77 -0.55 12.33 -8.31
CA LYS A 77 0.80 12.88 -8.14
C LYS A 77 1.45 13.22 -9.48
N VAL A 78 1.19 12.44 -10.52
CA VAL A 78 1.71 12.67 -11.87
C VAL A 78 0.92 13.75 -12.60
N VAL A 79 -0.42 13.76 -12.51
CA VAL A 79 -1.32 14.62 -13.27
C VAL A 79 -1.60 15.96 -12.58
N VAL A 80 -1.81 15.97 -11.26
CA VAL A 80 -2.31 17.15 -10.50
C VAL A 80 -1.25 17.73 -9.55
N GLY A 81 -0.39 16.89 -8.96
CA GLY A 81 0.54 17.25 -7.89
C GLY A 81 1.94 17.67 -8.38
N GLY A 82 2.08 18.86 -8.95
CA GLY A 82 3.34 19.63 -8.90
C GLY A 82 4.55 19.12 -9.69
N SER A 83 4.38 18.20 -10.63
CA SER A 83 5.47 17.74 -11.49
C SER A 83 5.07 17.72 -12.97
N GLY A 84 4.73 18.89 -13.51
CA GLY A 84 4.81 19.09 -14.96
C GLY A 84 6.17 18.65 -15.51
N ASN A 85 7.23 18.72 -14.70
CA ASN A 85 8.58 18.28 -15.06
C ASN A 85 8.73 16.80 -15.39
N ILE A 86 8.12 15.85 -14.67
CA ILE A 86 8.30 14.41 -14.98
C ILE A 86 7.61 14.03 -16.28
N LEU A 87 6.31 14.37 -16.43
CA LEU A 87 5.58 14.10 -17.67
C LEU A 87 6.21 14.82 -18.87
N ARG A 88 6.57 16.10 -18.71
CA ARG A 88 7.23 16.89 -19.76
C ARG A 88 8.64 16.38 -20.08
N LYS A 89 9.40 15.87 -19.10
CA LYS A 89 10.72 15.24 -19.34
C LYS A 89 10.58 13.92 -20.07
N LEU A 90 9.60 13.09 -19.71
CA LEU A 90 9.33 11.83 -20.40
C LEU A 90 8.90 12.12 -21.84
N PHE A 91 7.90 12.98 -22.05
CA PHE A 91 7.47 13.39 -23.38
C PHE A 91 8.62 14.04 -24.17
N GLY A 92 9.40 14.92 -23.54
CA GLY A 92 10.56 15.56 -24.13
C GLY A 92 11.63 14.56 -24.55
N SER A 93 11.95 13.56 -23.72
CA SER A 93 12.88 12.49 -24.07
C SER A 93 12.36 11.60 -25.19
N PHE A 94 11.08 11.22 -25.20
CA PHE A 94 10.51 10.44 -26.30
C PHE A 94 10.50 11.23 -27.60
N LEU A 95 10.12 12.50 -27.55
CA LEU A 95 10.12 13.38 -28.72
C LEU A 95 11.55 13.61 -29.23
N GLN A 96 12.50 13.82 -28.33
CA GLN A 96 13.91 13.96 -28.66
C GLN A 96 14.44 12.68 -29.31
N LEU A 97 14.18 11.50 -28.74
CA LEU A 97 14.61 10.22 -29.33
C LEU A 97 13.98 9.98 -30.70
N GLY A 98 12.68 10.27 -30.87
CA GLY A 98 12.00 10.16 -32.16
C GLY A 98 12.57 11.10 -33.21
N VAL A 99 12.74 12.39 -32.87
CA VAL A 99 13.32 13.40 -33.77
C VAL A 99 14.79 13.10 -34.06
N THR A 100 15.59 12.71 -33.07
CA THR A 100 17.00 12.32 -33.25
C THR A 100 17.14 11.10 -34.15
N ASN A 101 16.27 10.09 -34.01
CA ASN A 101 16.30 8.91 -34.87
C ASN A 101 15.93 9.26 -36.34
N LEU A 102 14.93 10.12 -36.53
CA LEU A 102 14.54 10.61 -37.87
C LEU A 102 15.62 11.50 -38.51
N ILE A 103 16.27 12.38 -37.74
CA ILE A 103 17.40 13.20 -38.22
C ILE A 103 18.59 12.32 -38.61
N SER A 104 18.87 11.28 -37.83
CA SER A 104 20.01 10.38 -38.08
C SER A 104 19.81 9.51 -39.31
N GLN A 105 18.57 9.09 -39.60
CA GLN A 105 18.23 8.26 -40.75
C GLN A 105 17.98 9.07 -42.04
N HIS A 106 17.41 10.28 -41.94
CA HIS A 106 17.07 11.12 -43.09
C HIS A 106 17.39 12.62 -42.86
N PRO A 107 18.68 12.99 -42.79
CA PRO A 107 19.09 14.37 -42.48
C PRO A 107 18.61 15.39 -43.52
N GLY A 108 18.50 14.99 -44.80
CA GLY A 108 18.02 15.85 -45.87
C GLY A 108 16.53 16.21 -45.78
N ALA A 109 15.68 15.24 -45.40
CA ALA A 109 14.24 15.42 -45.31
C ALA A 109 13.83 16.29 -44.13
N VAL A 110 14.53 16.17 -42.99
CA VAL A 110 14.29 17.03 -41.83
C VAL A 110 14.76 18.46 -42.09
N LYS A 111 15.88 18.63 -42.81
CA LYS A 111 16.38 19.97 -43.17
C LYS A 111 15.43 20.71 -44.12
N SER A 112 14.85 20.03 -45.10
CA SER A 112 13.88 20.65 -46.02
C SER A 112 12.54 20.95 -45.36
N PHE A 113 12.03 20.05 -44.50
CA PHE A 113 10.84 20.32 -43.69
C PHE A 113 11.06 21.47 -42.71
N GLY A 114 12.22 21.51 -42.06
CA GLY A 114 12.61 22.60 -41.16
C GLY A 114 12.67 23.94 -41.89
N MET A 115 13.33 23.98 -43.06
CA MET A 115 13.39 25.19 -43.90
C MET A 115 11.99 25.64 -44.32
N TYR A 116 11.15 24.71 -44.79
CA TYR A 116 9.78 25.01 -45.21
C TYR A 116 8.92 25.57 -44.08
N VAL A 117 9.01 24.99 -42.88
CA VAL A 117 8.27 25.49 -41.70
C VAL A 117 8.79 26.85 -41.25
N ILE A 118 10.11 27.08 -41.27
CA ILE A 118 10.71 28.37 -40.91
C ILE A 118 10.33 29.44 -41.94
N GLU A 119 10.44 29.15 -43.23
CA GLU A 119 10.03 30.07 -44.30
C GLU A 119 8.54 30.40 -44.21
N GLN A 120 7.66 29.43 -43.96
CA GLN A 120 6.22 29.70 -43.81
C GLN A 120 5.91 30.61 -42.60
N ILE A 121 6.71 30.55 -41.53
CA ILE A 121 6.53 31.34 -40.31
C ILE A 121 7.21 32.73 -40.42
N PHE A 122 8.37 32.83 -41.06
CA PHE A 122 9.12 34.08 -41.22
C PHE A 122 8.70 34.89 -42.46
N SER A 123 8.45 34.26 -43.61
CA SER A 123 8.09 34.95 -44.86
C SER A 123 6.68 35.54 -44.85
N LYS A 124 5.83 35.16 -43.88
CA LYS A 124 4.53 35.82 -43.66
C LYS A 124 4.67 37.23 -43.07
N LYS A 125 5.86 37.63 -42.60
CA LYS A 125 6.08 38.93 -41.96
C LYS A 125 6.55 40.03 -42.92
N GLU A 126 7.08 39.70 -44.10
CA GLU A 126 7.67 40.68 -45.03
C GLU A 126 6.71 41.18 -46.12
N GLY A 127 5.56 40.53 -46.35
CA GLY A 127 4.60 40.93 -47.38
C GLY A 127 3.63 42.08 -47.01
N ALA A 128 3.84 42.81 -45.91
CA ALA A 128 2.90 43.84 -45.43
C ALA A 128 3.43 45.28 -45.53
N GLN A 129 4.50 45.54 -46.31
CA GLN A 129 5.02 46.89 -46.54
C GLN A 129 5.41 47.11 -48.01
N GLU A 130 4.44 47.02 -48.92
CA GLU A 130 4.63 47.51 -50.30
C GLU A 130 3.28 47.93 -50.91
N GLN A 131 2.57 48.85 -50.22
CA GLN A 131 1.47 49.62 -50.78
C GLN A 131 1.43 51.00 -50.14
N SER A 132 2.39 51.87 -50.49
CA SER A 132 2.29 53.33 -50.34
C SER A 132 3.45 53.98 -51.09
N GLU A 133 3.28 54.19 -52.39
CA GLU A 133 3.70 55.42 -53.09
C GLU A 133 2.92 55.54 -54.41
#